data_AF-A0A820N4Q9-F1
#
_entry.id   AF-A0A820N4Q9-F1
#
_cell.length_a   1.000
_cell.length_b   1.000
_cell.length_c   1.000
_cell.angle_alpha   90.00
_cell.angle_beta   90.00
_cell.angle_gamma   90.00
#
_symmetry.space_group_name_H-M   'P 1'
#
loop_
_entity.id
_entity.type
_entity.pdbx_description
1 polymer ?
#
loop_
_entity_poly.entity_id
_entity_poly.type
_entity_poly.pdbx_seq_one_letter_code
_entity_poly.pdbx_strand_id
1 'polypeptide(L)'
;MLKKRLFSSSKPLKVLPLDTRAEPSSTKPFLSSVVQENVPYEVLWNNRCYYLDGSGGVCESGYALGTNAALTCIASQFAGKNYRNATSSNCCIWTADTYECYGMNSNCNSAGPFSQGPILNGANCLNAQNYFSGQLTLCVSG
;
A
#
# COMPACT_ATOMS: atom_id res chain seq x y z
N MET A 1 82.31 -21.86 17.63
CA MET A 1 82.09 -22.37 16.26
C MET A 1 81.17 -21.42 15.52
N LEU A 2 81.71 -20.59 14.63
CA LEU A 2 80.98 -19.57 13.86
C LEU A 2 80.45 -20.19 12.56
N LYS A 3 79.11 -20.22 12.38
CA LYS A 3 78.46 -20.74 11.16
C LYS A 3 77.99 -19.59 10.25
N LYS A 4 78.75 -19.47 9.16
CA LYS A 4 78.55 -18.91 7.81
C LYS A 4 77.12 -18.79 7.19
N ARG A 5 77.05 -17.83 6.23
CA ARG A 5 76.22 -17.66 4.99
C ARG A 5 74.94 -16.79 5.13
N LEU A 6 74.89 -15.58 4.57
CA LEU A 6 74.65 -15.17 3.16
C LEU A 6 73.30 -15.69 2.61
N PHE A 7 72.37 -14.80 2.24
CA PHE A 7 71.85 -14.63 0.88
C PHE A 7 70.93 -13.40 0.74
N SER A 8 71.24 -12.60 -0.27
CA SER A 8 70.45 -11.51 -0.85
C SER A 8 69.35 -12.08 -1.75
N SER A 9 68.14 -11.50 -1.72
CA SER A 9 67.20 -11.57 -2.85
C SER A 9 66.10 -10.52 -2.73
N SER A 10 66.23 -9.46 -3.54
CA SER A 10 65.23 -8.42 -3.76
C SER A 10 64.04 -8.98 -4.55
N LYS A 11 62.82 -8.91 -3.99
CA LYS A 11 61.57 -9.09 -4.73
C LYS A 11 60.93 -7.72 -5.01
N PRO A 12 60.68 -7.32 -6.26
CA PRO A 12 59.88 -6.14 -6.54
C PRO A 12 58.39 -6.44 -6.31
N LEU A 13 57.71 -5.52 -5.63
CA LEU A 13 56.25 -5.49 -5.47
C LEU A 13 55.57 -5.43 -6.85
N LYS A 14 54.65 -6.37 -7.10
CA LYS A 14 53.64 -6.22 -8.15
C LYS A 14 52.61 -5.20 -7.70
N VAL A 15 52.61 -4.04 -8.35
CA VAL A 15 51.53 -3.04 -8.23
C VAL A 15 50.33 -3.55 -9.03
N LEU A 16 49.20 -3.75 -8.35
CA LEU A 16 47.91 -4.02 -8.98
C LEU A 16 47.38 -2.71 -9.59
N PRO A 17 46.87 -2.70 -10.83
CA PRO A 17 46.24 -1.52 -11.40
C PRO A 17 44.92 -1.20 -10.69
N LEU A 18 44.81 0.06 -10.28
CA LEU A 18 43.65 0.70 -9.68
C LEU A 18 42.54 0.88 -10.72
N ASP A 19 41.31 0.59 -10.28
CA ASP A 19 40.05 0.55 -11.03
C ASP A 19 39.89 1.55 -12.19
N THR A 20 39.61 0.99 -13.36
CA THR A 20 38.94 1.67 -14.47
C THR A 20 37.50 1.98 -14.05
N ARG A 21 37.26 3.17 -13.48
CA ARG A 21 35.90 3.73 -13.39
C ARG A 21 35.46 4.14 -14.79
N ALA A 22 34.66 3.28 -15.42
CA ALA A 22 33.80 3.65 -16.52
C ALA A 22 32.72 4.61 -15.99
N GLU A 23 32.76 5.87 -16.40
CA GLU A 23 31.55 6.67 -16.48
C GLU A 23 30.90 6.43 -17.85
N PRO A 24 29.65 5.97 -17.87
CA PRO A 24 28.74 6.40 -18.91
C PRO A 24 27.75 7.40 -18.31
N SER A 25 27.90 8.62 -18.80
CA SER A 25 26.83 9.61 -18.97
C SER A 25 25.48 8.92 -19.17
N SER A 26 24.60 9.02 -18.17
CA SER A 26 23.22 8.59 -18.27
C SER A 26 22.33 9.82 -18.24
N THR A 27 22.09 10.35 -19.43
CA THR A 27 20.93 11.14 -19.78
C THR A 27 19.69 10.41 -19.26
N LYS A 28 19.15 10.84 -18.12
CA LYS A 28 17.89 10.27 -17.61
C LYS A 28 16.79 10.52 -18.63
N PRO A 29 16.16 9.48 -19.19
CA PRO A 29 15.04 9.65 -20.10
C PRO A 29 13.84 10.18 -19.32
N PHE A 30 13.26 11.25 -19.86
CA PHE A 30 11.96 11.77 -19.50
C PHE A 30 10.88 10.87 -20.16
N LEU A 31 10.57 9.72 -19.56
CA LEU A 31 9.46 8.83 -19.95
C LEU A 31 8.96 8.12 -18.67
N SER A 32 7.76 8.42 -18.21
CA SER A 32 6.50 7.73 -18.57
C SER A 32 6.19 6.57 -17.60
N SER A 33 4.94 6.53 -17.16
CA SER A 33 4.31 5.52 -16.29
C SER A 33 4.72 5.57 -14.82
N VAL A 34 3.84 6.17 -14.02
CA VAL A 34 3.73 5.92 -12.58
C VAL A 34 3.74 4.40 -12.38
N VAL A 35 4.84 3.86 -11.88
CA VAL A 35 4.82 2.52 -11.31
C VAL A 35 3.96 2.68 -10.07
N GLN A 36 2.68 2.32 -10.18
CA GLN A 36 1.76 2.31 -9.05
C GLN A 36 2.31 1.29 -8.07
N GLU A 37 3.10 1.77 -7.09
CA GLU A 37 3.57 0.95 -6.00
C GLU A 37 2.34 0.28 -5.39
N ASN A 38 2.34 -1.04 -5.35
CA ASN A 38 1.21 -1.80 -4.85
C ASN A 38 1.11 -1.59 -3.33
N VAL A 39 0.55 -0.47 -2.93
CA VAL A 39 0.28 -0.15 -1.53
C VAL A 39 -0.75 -1.14 -1.01
N PRO A 40 -0.45 -1.87 0.09
CA PRO A 40 -1.26 -3.01 0.51
C PRO A 40 -2.63 -2.62 1.08
N TYR A 41 -2.87 -1.33 1.32
CA TYR A 41 -4.10 -0.80 1.93
C TYR A 41 -4.85 0.20 1.05
N GLU A 42 -4.28 0.64 -0.09
CA GLU A 42 -4.95 1.62 -0.96
C GLU A 42 -5.25 1.10 -2.37
N VAL A 43 -6.28 1.72 -2.95
CA VAL A 43 -6.69 1.62 -4.34
C VAL A 43 -6.56 3.00 -4.98
N LEU A 44 -5.78 3.13 -6.06
CA LEU A 44 -5.67 4.36 -6.84
C LEU A 44 -6.75 4.37 -7.93
N TRP A 45 -7.61 5.40 -7.93
CA TRP A 45 -8.62 5.59 -8.97
C TRP A 45 -8.87 7.08 -9.20
N ASN A 46 -8.94 7.52 -10.46
CA ASN A 46 -9.11 8.93 -10.82
C ASN A 46 -8.12 9.87 -10.09
N ASN A 47 -6.86 9.47 -10.02
CA ASN A 47 -5.78 10.23 -9.37
C ASN A 47 -6.03 10.53 -7.88
N ARG A 48 -6.84 9.69 -7.20
CA ARG A 48 -7.10 9.73 -5.77
C ARG A 48 -6.86 8.35 -5.16
N CYS A 49 -6.33 8.33 -3.94
CA CYS A 49 -6.14 7.11 -3.17
C CYS A 49 -7.36 6.85 -2.30
N TYR A 50 -7.83 5.61 -2.32
CA TYR A 50 -8.94 5.14 -1.50
C TYR A 50 -8.48 4.02 -0.58
N TYR A 51 -8.94 4.02 0.66
CA TYR A 51 -8.69 2.92 1.59
C TYR A 51 -9.94 2.58 2.40
N LEU A 52 -9.94 1.38 2.98
CA LEU A 52 -10.94 0.94 3.95
C LEU A 52 -10.32 0.89 5.34
N ASP A 53 -11.06 1.34 6.35
CA ASP A 53 -10.60 1.34 7.74
C ASP A 53 -11.74 1.17 8.73
N GLY A 54 -11.49 0.57 9.88
CA GLY A 54 -12.44 0.39 10.96
C GLY A 54 -12.60 1.62 11.85
N SER A 55 -12.62 2.80 11.25
CA SER A 55 -12.45 4.09 11.94
C SER A 55 -13.75 4.80 12.32
N GLY A 56 -14.92 4.22 12.03
CA GLY A 56 -16.20 4.76 12.48
C GLY A 56 -16.58 6.10 11.84
N GLY A 57 -16.35 6.25 10.53
CA GLY A 57 -16.66 7.47 9.77
C GLY A 57 -15.55 8.53 9.80
N VAL A 58 -14.43 8.27 10.48
CA VAL A 58 -13.31 9.20 10.61
C VAL A 58 -12.18 8.83 9.64
N CYS A 59 -11.71 9.78 8.85
CA CYS A 59 -10.57 9.58 7.95
C CYS A 59 -9.30 10.22 8.51
N GLU A 60 -8.14 9.74 8.05
CA GLU A 60 -6.86 10.36 8.38
C GLU A 60 -6.76 11.77 7.80
N SER A 61 -5.84 12.57 8.34
CA SER A 61 -5.53 13.90 7.81
C SER A 61 -5.19 13.83 6.32
N GLY A 62 -5.81 14.70 5.52
CA GLY A 62 -5.67 14.71 4.06
C GLY A 62 -6.62 13.75 3.33
N TYR A 63 -7.48 13.03 4.05
CA TYR A 63 -8.53 12.19 3.50
C TYR A 63 -9.91 12.64 3.99
N ALA A 64 -10.94 12.33 3.22
CA ALA A 64 -12.35 12.55 3.54
C ALA A 64 -13.15 11.29 3.24
N LEU A 65 -14.43 11.25 3.63
CA LEU A 65 -15.31 10.13 3.29
C LEU A 65 -15.46 10.01 1.76
N GLY A 66 -15.28 8.79 1.25
CA GLY A 66 -15.58 8.47 -0.14
C GLY A 66 -17.08 8.23 -0.35
N THR A 67 -17.54 8.21 -1.60
CA THR A 67 -18.96 8.00 -1.95
C THR A 67 -19.25 6.57 -2.40
N ASN A 68 -20.52 6.17 -2.33
CA ASN A 68 -21.08 4.96 -2.93
C ASN A 68 -20.81 4.91 -4.45
N ALA A 69 -20.83 6.06 -5.12
CA ALA A 69 -20.52 6.16 -6.55
C ALA A 69 -19.06 5.76 -6.85
N ALA A 70 -18.09 6.27 -6.07
CA ALA A 70 -16.71 5.85 -6.19
C ALA A 70 -16.56 4.36 -5.86
N LEU A 71 -17.20 3.90 -4.78
CA LEU A 71 -17.16 2.52 -4.33
C LEU A 71 -17.67 1.54 -5.38
N THR A 72 -18.69 1.91 -6.16
CA THR A 72 -19.19 1.12 -7.31
C THR A 72 -18.08 0.79 -8.30
N CYS A 73 -17.15 1.72 -8.54
CA CYS A 73 -16.08 1.58 -9.52
C CYS A 73 -14.85 0.84 -8.97
N ILE A 74 -14.59 0.94 -7.68
CA ILE A 74 -13.33 0.47 -7.07
C ILE A 74 -13.49 -0.72 -6.13
N ALA A 75 -14.73 -1.11 -5.81
CA ALA A 75 -15.06 -2.17 -4.85
C ALA A 75 -14.21 -3.44 -5.03
N SER A 76 -14.21 -4.03 -6.22
CA SER A 76 -13.49 -5.27 -6.49
C SER A 76 -11.97 -5.17 -6.31
N GLN A 77 -11.40 -3.96 -6.40
CA GLN A 77 -9.97 -3.70 -6.29
C GLN A 77 -9.47 -3.77 -4.84
N PHE A 78 -10.37 -3.79 -3.86
CA PHE A 78 -10.03 -4.03 -2.47
C PHE A 78 -9.73 -5.50 -2.17
N ALA A 79 -10.03 -6.44 -3.07
CA ALA A 79 -9.61 -7.83 -2.89
C ALA A 79 -8.07 -7.92 -2.76
N GLY A 80 -7.61 -8.60 -1.70
CA GLY A 80 -6.19 -8.70 -1.37
C GLY A 80 -5.59 -7.46 -0.70
N LYS A 81 -6.36 -6.37 -0.51
CA LYS A 81 -5.95 -5.23 0.32
C LYS A 81 -6.26 -5.50 1.79
N ASN A 82 -5.72 -4.68 2.69
CA ASN A 82 -5.98 -4.76 4.13
C ASN A 82 -6.54 -3.42 4.64
N TYR A 83 -6.99 -3.39 5.89
CA TYR A 83 -7.28 -2.15 6.61
C TYR A 83 -6.04 -1.27 6.65
N ARG A 84 -6.25 0.05 6.65
CA ARG A 84 -5.16 1.00 6.80
C ARG A 84 -4.59 1.03 8.23
N ASN A 85 -5.45 1.08 9.26
CA ASN A 85 -5.01 1.17 10.66
C ASN A 85 -5.75 0.22 11.60
N ALA A 86 -7.08 0.17 11.50
CA ALA A 86 -7.96 -0.47 12.44
C ALA A 86 -8.88 -1.47 11.73
N THR A 87 -9.03 -2.66 12.30
CA THR A 87 -10.05 -3.62 11.85
C THR A 87 -11.42 -3.10 12.25
N SER A 88 -12.40 -3.22 11.34
CA SER A 88 -13.77 -2.83 11.63
C SER A 88 -14.47 -3.83 12.56
N SER A 89 -15.50 -3.39 13.28
CA SER A 89 -16.43 -4.26 14.02
C SER A 89 -17.75 -4.53 13.28
N ASN A 90 -17.93 -3.94 12.09
CA ASN A 90 -19.16 -4.04 11.30
C ASN A 90 -18.82 -4.20 9.80
N CYS A 91 -19.70 -4.83 9.04
CA CYS A 91 -19.46 -5.09 7.63
C CYS A 91 -20.00 -4.00 6.69
N CYS A 92 -20.90 -3.12 7.15
CA CYS A 92 -21.45 -2.04 6.34
C CYS A 92 -20.45 -0.90 6.21
N ILE A 93 -20.41 -0.30 5.03
CA ILE A 93 -19.44 0.75 4.72
C ILE A 93 -20.08 2.11 4.86
N TRP A 94 -19.56 2.87 5.81
CA TRP A 94 -19.84 4.28 5.95
C TRP A 94 -19.18 5.06 4.82
N THR A 95 -20.00 5.75 4.04
CA THR A 95 -19.62 6.64 2.95
C THR A 95 -20.11 8.07 3.21
N ALA A 96 -19.76 9.02 2.35
CA ALA A 96 -20.25 10.40 2.41
C ALA A 96 -21.75 10.53 2.04
N ASP A 97 -22.38 9.46 1.56
CA ASP A 97 -23.78 9.44 1.17
C ASP A 97 -24.71 9.25 2.39
N THR A 98 -25.99 9.54 2.20
CA THR A 98 -27.02 9.43 3.25
C THR A 98 -27.19 8.01 3.80
N TYR A 99 -26.93 7.02 2.96
CA TYR A 99 -27.12 5.62 3.28
C TYR A 99 -25.88 4.81 2.96
N GLU A 100 -25.61 3.85 3.85
CA GLU A 100 -24.72 2.75 3.56
C GLU A 100 -25.47 1.83 2.59
N CYS A 101 -24.84 1.49 1.46
CA CYS A 101 -25.42 0.57 0.48
C CYS A 101 -24.51 -0.63 0.20
N TYR A 102 -23.24 -0.51 0.60
CA TYR A 102 -22.21 -1.50 0.36
C TYR A 102 -21.77 -2.13 1.67
N GLY A 103 -21.36 -3.39 1.58
CA GLY A 103 -20.78 -4.09 2.71
C GLY A 103 -19.87 -5.21 2.28
N MET A 104 -19.13 -5.73 3.25
CA MET A 104 -18.25 -6.89 3.10
C MET A 104 -19.00 -8.15 3.52
N ASN A 105 -19.09 -9.15 2.64
CA ASN A 105 -19.77 -10.42 3.00
C ASN A 105 -18.93 -11.32 3.93
N SER A 106 -17.63 -11.08 4.02
CA SER A 106 -16.69 -11.87 4.80
C SER A 106 -15.45 -11.04 5.15
N ASN A 107 -14.72 -11.45 6.19
CA ASN A 107 -13.44 -10.86 6.60
C ASN A 107 -13.51 -9.35 6.97
N CYS A 108 -14.70 -8.85 7.34
CA CYS A 108 -14.92 -7.45 7.70
C CYS A 108 -14.57 -7.11 9.17
N ASN A 109 -14.38 -8.15 9.99
CA ASN A 109 -14.14 -8.03 11.44
C ASN A 109 -12.98 -8.90 11.91
N SER A 110 -12.09 -9.23 10.98
CA SER A 110 -10.90 -10.02 11.20
C SER A 110 -9.72 -9.34 10.53
N ALA A 111 -8.55 -9.38 11.16
CA ALA A 111 -7.32 -8.91 10.55
C ALA A 111 -6.93 -9.75 9.32
N GLY A 112 -6.23 -9.12 8.37
CA GLY A 112 -5.67 -9.78 7.20
C GLY A 112 -6.25 -9.25 5.88
N PRO A 113 -5.69 -9.68 4.74
CA PRO A 113 -6.20 -9.23 3.47
C PRO A 113 -7.66 -9.62 3.27
N PHE A 114 -8.41 -8.70 2.66
CA PHE A 114 -9.79 -8.94 2.26
C PHE A 114 -9.84 -10.07 1.24
N SER A 115 -10.65 -11.08 1.51
CA SER A 115 -10.88 -12.21 0.59
C SER A 115 -11.60 -11.77 -0.70
N GLN A 116 -12.39 -10.71 -0.61
CA GLN A 116 -13.11 -10.08 -1.70
C GLN A 116 -13.28 -8.59 -1.41
N GLY A 117 -13.56 -7.80 -2.44
CA GLY A 117 -13.94 -6.41 -2.26
C GLY A 117 -15.37 -6.24 -1.72
N PRO A 118 -15.76 -5.01 -1.36
CA PRO A 118 -17.14 -4.69 -1.01
C PRO A 118 -18.12 -5.03 -2.14
N ILE A 119 -19.35 -5.36 -1.78
CA ILE A 119 -20.42 -5.56 -2.75
C ILE A 119 -21.68 -4.79 -2.36
N LEU A 120 -22.52 -4.50 -3.35
CA LEU A 120 -23.84 -3.91 -3.11
C LEU A 120 -24.68 -4.85 -2.24
N ASN A 121 -25.33 -4.30 -1.22
CA ASN A 121 -26.09 -5.05 -0.21
C ASN A 121 -25.28 -6.15 0.51
N GLY A 122 -23.95 -6.07 0.51
CA GLY A 122 -23.12 -7.00 1.28
C GLY A 122 -23.49 -6.94 2.76
N ALA A 123 -23.51 -8.08 3.46
CA ALA A 123 -23.95 -8.19 4.85
C ALA A 123 -25.33 -7.55 5.17
N ASN A 124 -26.24 -7.47 4.19
CA ASN A 124 -27.56 -6.82 4.29
C ASN A 124 -27.51 -5.31 4.55
N CYS A 125 -26.49 -4.64 4.02
CA CYS A 125 -26.28 -3.22 4.24
C CYS A 125 -27.08 -2.30 3.30
N LEU A 126 -28.03 -2.79 2.50
CA LEU A 126 -28.79 -1.92 1.59
C LEU A 126 -29.66 -0.92 2.38
N ASN A 127 -29.36 0.37 2.20
CA ASN A 127 -30.01 1.49 2.89
C ASN A 127 -29.84 1.46 4.42
N ALA A 128 -28.71 0.92 4.89
CA ALA A 128 -28.38 0.91 6.31
C ALA A 128 -27.88 2.30 6.78
N GLN A 129 -27.98 2.54 8.09
CA GLN A 129 -27.50 3.75 8.77
C GLN A 129 -26.82 3.38 10.10
N ASN A 130 -25.81 2.51 10.00
CA ASN A 130 -25.12 1.97 11.15
C ASN A 130 -23.91 2.85 11.51
N TYR A 131 -24.13 3.92 12.28
CA TYR A 131 -23.08 4.88 12.63
C TYR A 131 -22.36 4.53 13.94
N PHE A 132 -21.60 3.43 13.92
CA PHE A 132 -20.86 2.91 15.09
C PHE A 132 -19.39 3.39 15.11
N SER A 133 -18.79 3.42 16.30
CA SER A 133 -17.40 3.89 16.49
C SER A 133 -16.31 3.00 15.86
N GLY A 134 -16.67 1.82 15.35
CA GLY A 134 -15.77 0.90 14.64
C GLY A 134 -16.29 0.50 13.25
N GLN A 135 -17.20 1.29 12.69
CA GLN A 135 -17.79 1.04 11.37
C GLN A 135 -16.74 1.03 10.27
N LEU A 136 -16.90 0.14 9.29
CA LEU A 136 -16.04 0.09 8.13
C LEU A 136 -16.24 1.40 7.35
N THR A 137 -15.16 2.09 7.04
CA THR A 137 -15.20 3.46 6.53
C THR A 137 -14.43 3.51 5.23
N LEU A 138 -15.04 4.10 4.20
CA LEU A 138 -14.36 4.41 2.96
C LEU A 138 -13.78 5.82 3.04
N CYS A 139 -12.46 5.92 2.88
CA CYS A 139 -11.76 7.20 2.86
C CYS A 139 -11.10 7.43 1.50
N VAL A 140 -11.06 8.69 1.07
CA VAL A 140 -10.49 9.16 -0.19
C VAL A 140 -9.56 10.35 0.03
N SER A 141 -8.42 10.39 -0.67
CA SER A 141 -7.47 11.52 -0.59
C SER A 141 -8.07 12.80 -1.20
N GLY A 142 -7.78 13.94 -0.56
CA GLY A 142 -8.18 15.29 -0.97
C GLY A 142 -7.62 15.73 -2.32
#